data_AF-A0A087RLY0-F1
#
_entry.id   AF-A0A087RLY0-F1
#
_cell.length_a   1.000
_cell.length_b   1.000
_cell.length_c   1.000
_cell.angle_alpha   90.00
_cell.angle_beta   90.00
_cell.angle_gamma   90.00
#
_symmetry.space_group_name_H-M   'P 1'
#
loop_
_entity.id
_entity.type
_entity.pdbx_description
1 polymer ?
#
loop_
_entity_poly.entity_id
_entity_poly.type
_entity_poly.pdbx_seq_one_letter_code
_entity_poly.pdbx_strand_id
1 'polypeptide(L)' 'MEITNSKSDGIEIIKKILLDELKKDSTIDITYLGAPKYRLSITSEDFKSAEKSLKPIIVDIQSNIEKTREN' A
#
# COMPACT_ATOMS: atom_id res chain seq x y z
N MET A 1 0.92 -8.51 2.06
CA MET A 1 -0.49 -8.10 1.95
C MET A 1 -1.04 -8.67 0.65
N GLU A 2 -2.30 -9.10 0.66
CA GLU A 2 -2.99 -9.57 -0.55
C GLU A 2 -4.00 -8.51 -0.98
N ILE A 3 -3.79 -7.94 -2.17
CA ILE A 3 -4.64 -6.90 -2.75
C ILE A 3 -5.21 -7.45 -4.05
N THR A 4 -6.53 -7.51 -4.13
CA THR A 4 -7.27 -7.95 -5.31
C THR A 4 -8.09 -6.80 -5.87
N ASN A 5 -8.10 -6.67 -7.19
CA ASN A 5 -8.95 -5.73 -7.90
C ASN A 5 -9.46 -6.42 -9.17
N SER A 6 -10.78 -6.42 -9.35
CA SER A 6 -11.47 -7.13 -10.44
C SER A 6 -11.53 -6.32 -11.73
N LYS A 7 -11.06 -5.06 -11.72
CA LYS A 7 -10.96 -4.23 -12.92
C LYS A 7 -9.84 -4.70 -13.83
N SER A 8 -10.02 -4.51 -15.14
CA SER A 8 -9.00 -4.77 -16.17
C SER A 8 -7.67 -4.07 -15.86
N ASP A 9 -7.73 -2.83 -15.38
CA ASP A 9 -6.57 -2.00 -15.00
C ASP A 9 -6.25 -2.04 -13.49
N GLY A 10 -6.72 -3.09 -12.79
CA GLY A 10 -6.61 -3.20 -11.34
C GLY A 10 -5.18 -3.09 -10.81
N ILE A 11 -4.21 -3.66 -11.54
CA ILE A 11 -2.78 -3.59 -11.17
C ILE A 11 -2.25 -2.16 -11.28
N GLU A 12 -2.59 -1.43 -12.34
CA GLU A 12 -2.16 -0.03 -12.51
C GLU A 12 -2.76 0.87 -11.44
N ILE A 13 -4.03 0.68 -11.12
CA ILE A 13 -4.72 1.38 -10.03
C ILE A 13 -3.99 1.16 -8.71
N ILE A 14 -3.74 -0.11 -8.35
CA ILE A 14 -3.06 -0.46 -7.10
C ILE A 14 -1.67 0.17 -7.08
N LYS A 15 -0.92 0.07 -8.19
CA LYS A 15 0.43 0.65 -8.30
C LYS A 15 0.42 2.16 -8.11
N LYS A 16 -0.57 2.87 -8.68
CA LYS A 16 -0.76 4.32 -8.49
C LYS A 16 -1.00 4.68 -7.03
N ILE A 17 -1.91 3.98 -6.37
CA ILE A 17 -2.24 4.21 -4.95
C ILE A 17 -1.00 3.99 -4.07
N LEU A 18 -0.31 2.88 -4.28
CA LEU A 18 0.90 2.56 -3.51
C LEU A 18 2.01 3.58 -3.74
N LEU A 19 2.18 4.06 -4.98
CA LEU A 19 3.13 5.13 -5.32
C LEU A 19 2.77 6.47 -4.67
N ASP A 20 1.48 6.79 -4.58
CA ASP A 20 1.01 8.02 -3.95
C ASP A 20 1.26 7.99 -2.44
N GLU A 21 1.01 6.84 -1.80
CA GLU A 21 1.35 6.62 -0.39
C GLU A 21 2.86 6.68 -0.14
N LEU A 22 3.68 6.09 -1.02
CA LEU A 22 5.14 6.20 -0.94
C LEU A 22 5.64 7.65 -0.98
N LYS A 23 4.95 8.51 -1.73
CA LYS A 23 5.28 9.93 -1.82
C LYS A 23 4.92 10.70 -0.56
N LYS A 24 3.87 10.28 0.16
CA LYS A 24 3.51 10.89 1.45
C LYS A 24 4.49 10.49 2.54
N ASP A 25 4.97 9.26 2.51
CA ASP A 25 5.80 8.71 3.59
C ASP A 25 7.01 7.94 3.03
N SER A 26 8.16 8.62 2.97
CA SER A 26 9.41 8.07 2.41
C SER A 26 10.04 6.97 3.27
N THR A 27 9.44 6.64 4.42
CA THR A 27 9.89 5.54 5.28
C THR A 27 9.42 4.18 4.78
N ILE A 28 8.47 4.16 3.85
CA ILE A 28 7.83 2.95 3.34
C ILE A 28 8.45 2.55 2.01
N ASP A 29 8.70 1.27 1.87
CA ASP A 29 9.15 0.63 0.65
C ASP A 29 8.13 -0.45 0.24
N ILE A 30 7.63 -0.36 -0.99
CA ILE A 30 6.57 -1.25 -1.47
C ILE A 30 7.08 -2.03 -2.67
N THR A 31 7.26 -3.33 -2.49
CA THR A 31 7.69 -4.24 -3.55
C THR A 31 6.50 -4.99 -4.10
N TYR A 32 6.31 -4.89 -5.41
CA TYR A 32 5.36 -5.74 -6.13
C TYR A 32 5.95 -7.14 -6.30
N LEU A 33 5.33 -8.14 -5.67
CA LEU A 33 5.75 -9.54 -5.77
C LEU A 33 4.98 -10.31 -6.86
N GLY A 34 3.94 -9.70 -7.43
CA GLY A 34 3.03 -10.33 -8.39
C GLY A 34 1.62 -10.41 -7.82
N ALA A 35 0.61 -10.10 -8.63
CA ALA A 35 -0.77 -10.06 -8.15
C ALA A 35 -1.23 -11.44 -7.64
N PRO A 36 -1.94 -11.50 -6.49
CA PRO A 36 -2.40 -10.38 -5.66
C PRO A 36 -1.42 -9.96 -4.54
N LYS A 37 -0.18 -10.46 -4.51
CA LYS A 37 0.78 -10.30 -3.41
C LYS A 37 1.65 -9.05 -3.55
N TYR A 38 1.67 -8.25 -2.48
CA TYR A 38 2.50 -7.06 -2.32
C TYR A 38 3.27 -7.12 -1.00
N ARG A 39 4.55 -6.73 -1.05
CA ARG A 39 5.41 -6.59 0.12
C ARG A 39 5.44 -5.14 0.55
N LEU A 40 5.11 -4.91 1.81
CA LEU A 40 5.28 -3.63 2.47
C LEU A 40 6.50 -3.77 3.39
N SER A 41 7.44 -2.86 3.30
CA SER A 41 8.59 -2.73 4.20
C SER A 41 8.60 -1.32 4.74
N ILE A 42 8.91 -1.16 6.02
CA ILE A 42 9.00 0.14 6.65
C ILE A 42 10.35 0.25 7.32
N THR A 43 11.03 1.36 7.06
CA THR A 43 12.34 1.67 7.62
C THR A 43 12.13 2.73 8.69
N SER A 44 12.45 2.40 9.93
CA SER A 44 12.39 3.34 11.05
C SER A 44 13.51 3.04 12.04
N GLU A 45 13.84 4.03 12.85
CA GLU A 45 14.92 3.93 13.84
C GLU A 45 14.60 2.89 14.94
N ASP A 46 13.32 2.74 15.29
CA ASP A 46 12.86 1.82 16.33
C ASP A 46 11.60 1.06 15.91
N PHE A 47 11.46 -0.18 16.41
CA PHE A 47 10.29 -1.04 16.15
C PHE A 47 8.96 -0.38 16.56
N LYS A 48 8.93 0.34 17.69
CA LYS A 48 7.71 1.04 18.15
C LYS A 48 7.26 2.12 17.17
N SER A 49 8.20 2.88 16.62
CA SER A 49 7.92 3.92 15.63
C SER A 49 7.44 3.31 14.33
N ALA A 50 8.11 2.24 13.87
CA ALA A 50 7.68 1.47 12.70
C ALA A 50 6.24 0.97 12.85
N GLU A 51 5.89 0.35 13.97
CA GLU A 51 4.54 -0.19 14.18
C GLU A 51 3.48 0.91 14.26
N LYS A 52 3.83 2.06 14.86
CA LYS A 52 2.93 3.22 14.97
C LYS A 52 2.66 3.87 13.61
N SER A 53 3.64 3.90 12.72
CA SER A 53 3.45 4.36 11.34
C SER A 53 2.77 3.31 10.47
N LEU A 54 3.11 2.03 10.61
CA LEU A 54 2.58 0.94 9.80
C LEU A 54 1.04 0.82 9.86
N LYS A 55 0.45 1.01 11.05
CA LYS A 55 -1.01 0.91 11.26
C LYS A 55 -1.81 1.87 10.36
N PRO A 56 -1.63 3.20 10.45
CA PRO A 56 -2.37 4.14 9.62
C PRO A 56 -2.10 3.94 8.13
N ILE A 57 -0.87 3.60 7.74
CA ILE A 57 -0.51 3.33 6.33
C ILE A 57 -1.35 2.18 5.74
N ILE A 58 -1.45 1.06 6.47
CA ILE A 58 -2.23 -0.09 6.00
C ILE A 58 -3.71 0.30 5.82
N VAL A 59 -4.25 1.13 6.73
CA VAL A 59 -5.62 1.61 6.66
C VAL A 59 -5.82 2.57 5.48
N ASP A 60 -4.88 3.49 5.24
CA ASP A 60 -4.95 4.43 4.11
C ASP A 60 -4.88 3.68 2.78
N ILE A 61 -3.94 2.75 2.63
CA ILE A 61 -3.82 1.88 1.44
C ILE A 61 -5.14 1.13 1.19
N GLN A 62 -5.70 0.48 2.20
CA GLN A 62 -6.98 -0.23 2.06
C GLN A 62 -8.12 0.72 1.65
N SER A 63 -8.24 1.87 2.31
CA SER A 63 -9.29 2.86 2.01
C SER A 63 -9.19 3.39 0.57
N ASN A 64 -7.99 3.68 0.09
CA ASN A 64 -7.77 4.15 -1.28
C ASN A 64 -8.10 3.06 -2.32
N ILE A 65 -7.76 1.80 -2.04
CA ILE A 65 -8.08 0.67 -2.92
C ILE A 65 -9.59 0.46 -2.97
N GLU A 66 -10.28 0.52 -1.82
CA GLU A 66 -11.73 0.34 -1.73
C GLU A 66 -12.49 1.43 -2.50
N LYS A 67 -12.11 2.70 -2.34
CA LYS A 67 -12.67 3.82 -3.12
C LYS A 67 -12.58 3.62 -4.62
N THR A 68 -11.52 2.97 -5.10
CA THR A 68 -11.33 2.77 -6.54
C THR A 68 -12.09 1.55 -7.08
N ARG A 69 -12.49 0.63 -6.20
CA ARG A 69 -13.34 -0.53 -6.54
C ARG A 69 -14.80 -0.15 -6.76
N GLU A 70 -15.30 0.89 -6.10
CA GLU A 70 -16.70 1.35 -6.22
C GLU A 70 -16.99 2.27 -7.42
N ASN A 71 -15.96 2.82 -8.08
CA ASN A 71 -16.15 3.66 -9.29
C ASN A 71 -16.22 2.85 -10.58
#